data_AF-A0A3A2Z6P3-F1
#
_entry.id   AF-A0A3A2Z6P3-F1
#
_cell.length_a   1.000
_cell.length_b   1.000
_cell.length_c   1.000
_cell.angle_alpha   90.00
_cell.angle_beta   90.00
_cell.angle_gamma   90.00
#
_symmetry.space_group_name_H-M   'P 1'
#
loop_
_entity.id
_entity.type
_entity.pdbx_description
1 polymer ?
#
loop_
_entity_poly.entity_id
_entity_poly.type
_entity_poly.pdbx_seq_one_letter_code
_entity_poly.pdbx_strand_id
1 'polypeptide(L)'
;RNPSEFDITKYLVGAGEVNTLATRVYQWSDASYIEDQDQWWFSGIFRDVYLIPFAPSAIVDFDVDPAVDESLSFADLSLNVTVQADHADMNIKVLDPSGELYEERTLPSSETFVKRLDGDDLQLWSAETPTL
;
A
#
# COMPACT_ATOMS: atom_id res chain seq x y z
N ARG A 1 -7.97 11.18 10.35
CA ARG A 1 -8.72 9.98 9.85
C ARG A 1 -7.87 8.89 9.16
N ASN A 2 -6.55 9.07 9.04
CA ASN A 2 -5.62 8.10 8.43
C ASN A 2 -5.12 7.08 9.47
N PRO A 3 -4.53 5.95 9.07
CA PRO A 3 -3.87 5.04 10.01
C PRO A 3 -2.75 5.74 10.79
N SER A 4 -2.41 5.18 11.94
CA SER A 4 -1.24 5.58 12.72
C SER A 4 -0.48 4.32 13.08
N GLU A 5 0.78 4.27 12.67
CA GLU A 5 1.64 3.09 12.77
C GLU A 5 2.83 3.40 13.67
N PHE A 6 3.26 2.40 14.44
CA PHE A 6 4.35 2.54 15.39
C PHE A 6 5.26 1.31 15.29
N ASP A 7 6.56 1.52 15.07
CA ASP A 7 7.53 0.44 15.24
C ASP A 7 7.68 0.15 16.74
N ILE A 8 7.12 -0.99 17.15
CA ILE A 8 7.16 -1.44 18.54
C ILE A 8 8.27 -2.46 18.83
N THR A 9 9.15 -2.76 17.87
CA THR A 9 10.13 -3.86 17.95
C THR A 9 10.94 -3.83 19.25
N LYS A 10 11.42 -2.64 19.65
CA LYS A 10 12.22 -2.45 20.86
C LYS A 10 11.45 -2.54 22.19
N TYR A 11 10.12 -2.55 22.15
CA TYR A 11 9.26 -2.61 23.33
C TYR A 11 8.69 -4.01 23.57
N LEU A 12 8.78 -4.90 22.57
CA LEU A 12 8.33 -6.27 22.72
C LEU A 12 9.22 -7.03 23.70
N VAL A 13 8.59 -7.69 24.66
CA VAL A 13 9.28 -8.63 25.55
C VAL A 13 9.48 -9.99 24.87
N GLY A 14 10.31 -10.86 25.49
CA GLY A 14 10.82 -12.09 24.88
C GLY A 14 9.72 -13.03 24.34
N ALA A 15 10.12 -13.96 23.48
CA ALA A 15 9.20 -14.92 22.87
C ALA A 15 8.46 -15.74 23.95
N GLY A 16 7.13 -15.73 23.89
CA GLY A 16 6.26 -16.41 24.86
C GLY A 16 5.91 -15.58 26.10
N GLU A 17 6.43 -14.36 26.23
CA GLU A 17 6.07 -13.44 27.31
C GLU A 17 4.83 -12.59 26.98
N VAL A 18 4.17 -12.11 28.04
CA VAL A 18 2.96 -11.30 27.92
C VAL A 18 3.33 -9.83 27.75
N ASN A 19 2.90 -9.25 26.63
CA ASN A 19 2.99 -7.82 26.37
C ASN A 19 1.71 -7.10 26.81
N THR A 20 1.81 -5.86 27.27
CA THR A 20 0.64 -5.02 27.61
C THR A 20 0.54 -3.84 26.65
N LEU A 21 -0.60 -3.70 25.98
CA LEU A 21 -0.94 -2.52 25.17
C LEU A 21 -1.91 -1.62 25.97
N ALA A 22 -1.57 -0.34 26.11
CA ALA A 22 -2.41 0.64 26.79
C ALA A 22 -2.52 1.92 25.96
N THR A 23 -3.74 2.44 25.82
CA THR A 23 -4.03 3.64 25.02
C THR A 23 -4.95 4.59 25.78
N ARG A 24 -4.72 5.90 25.67
CA ARG A 24 -5.61 6.93 26.21
C ARG A 24 -6.14 7.79 25.07
N VAL A 25 -7.46 7.78 24.88
CA VAL A 25 -8.14 8.50 23.80
C VAL A 25 -8.86 9.71 24.38
N TYR A 26 -8.63 10.88 23.80
CA TYR A 26 -9.33 12.11 24.14
C TYR A 26 -10.40 12.40 23.08
N GLN A 27 -11.58 12.81 23.52
CA GLN A 27 -12.65 13.21 22.61
C GLN A 27 -12.36 14.56 21.92
N TRP A 28 -11.69 15.46 22.62
CA TRP A 28 -11.42 16.83 22.16
C TRP A 28 -9.92 17.11 22.18
N SER A 29 -9.43 17.69 21.10
CA SER A 29 -8.07 18.22 20.95
C SER A 29 -8.09 19.51 20.15
N ASP A 30 -6.93 20.14 19.98
CA ASP A 30 -6.75 21.26 19.06
C ASP A 30 -7.15 20.89 17.62
N ALA A 31 -6.91 19.65 17.20
CA ALA A 31 -7.30 19.16 15.88
C ALA A 31 -8.83 19.06 15.69
N SER A 32 -9.63 19.04 16.76
CA SER A 32 -11.09 19.01 16.63
C SER A 32 -11.64 20.24 15.88
N TYR A 33 -10.93 21.38 15.89
CA TYR A 33 -11.31 22.58 15.12
C TYR A 33 -11.24 22.40 13.59
N ILE A 34 -10.46 21.44 13.09
CA ILE A 34 -10.37 21.12 11.65
C ILE A 34 -11.20 19.88 11.26
N GLU A 35 -11.88 19.26 12.23
CA GLU A 35 -12.75 18.08 12.03
C GLU A 35 -14.24 18.41 12.28
N ASP A 36 -14.65 19.67 12.05
CA ASP A 36 -16.01 20.19 12.26
C ASP A 36 -16.93 19.95 11.04
N GLN A 37 -17.19 18.67 10.71
CA GLN A 37 -18.21 18.33 9.73
C GLN A 37 -19.61 18.29 10.35
N ASP A 38 -20.65 18.52 9.54
CA ASP A 38 -22.06 18.35 9.94
C ASP A 38 -22.40 16.85 10.11
N GLN A 39 -22.02 16.31 11.26
CA GLN A 39 -22.14 14.90 11.63
C GLN A 39 -22.21 14.73 13.15
N TRP A 40 -22.40 13.49 13.60
CA TRP A 40 -22.35 13.14 15.02
C TRP A 40 -20.92 13.17 15.57
N TRP A 41 -20.78 13.68 16.78
CA TRP A 41 -19.52 13.68 17.53
C TRP A 41 -19.36 12.39 18.33
N PHE A 42 -18.51 11.49 17.84
CA PHE A 42 -18.15 10.23 18.51
C PHE A 42 -16.66 10.20 18.86
N SER A 43 -16.26 9.27 19.73
CA SER A 43 -14.86 9.06 20.11
C SER A 43 -14.57 7.60 20.44
N GLY A 44 -13.29 7.25 20.53
CA GLY A 44 -12.81 5.91 20.85
C GLY A 44 -11.94 5.30 19.74
N ILE A 45 -11.58 4.03 19.91
CA ILE A 45 -10.93 3.23 18.86
C ILE A 45 -12.05 2.60 18.04
N PHE A 46 -12.35 3.20 16.89
CA PHE A 46 -13.50 2.83 16.04
C PHE A 46 -13.10 2.11 14.74
N ARG A 47 -11.82 1.76 14.59
CA ARG A 47 -11.26 0.93 13.52
C ARG A 47 -10.32 -0.12 14.10
N ASP A 48 -9.96 -1.09 13.28
CA ASP A 48 -9.17 -2.24 13.69
C ASP A 48 -7.80 -1.87 14.26
N VAL A 49 -7.34 -2.71 15.18
CA VAL A 49 -6.00 -2.69 15.75
C VAL A 49 -5.41 -4.06 15.56
N TYR A 50 -4.27 -4.13 14.90
CA TYR A 50 -3.55 -5.37 14.62
C TYR A 50 -2.04 -5.13 14.65
N LEU A 51 -1.29 -6.23 14.65
CA LEU A 51 0.17 -6.22 14.54
C LEU A 51 0.55 -6.83 13.20
N ILE A 52 1.49 -6.21 12.50
CA ILE A 52 2.09 -6.75 11.27
C ILE A 52 3.58 -6.99 11.52
N PRO A 53 4.09 -8.21 11.31
CA PRO A 53 5.52 -8.45 11.29
C PRO A 53 6.11 -8.07 9.94
N PHE A 54 7.20 -7.29 9.94
CA PHE A 54 7.99 -6.99 8.76
C PHE A 54 9.31 -7.76 8.82
N ALA A 55 9.69 -8.42 7.72
CA ALA A 55 11.04 -8.94 7.56
C ALA A 55 12.03 -7.78 7.36
N PRO A 56 13.32 -7.92 7.70
CA PRO A 56 14.31 -6.86 7.51
C PRO A 56 14.44 -6.35 6.06
N SER A 57 14.04 -7.17 5.07
CA SER A 57 14.03 -6.84 3.65
C SER A 57 12.62 -6.63 3.09
N ALA A 58 11.64 -6.31 3.93
CA ALA A 58 10.26 -6.14 3.49
C ALA A 58 10.08 -4.90 2.60
N ILE A 59 9.05 -4.94 1.74
CA ILE A 59 8.53 -3.78 1.03
C ILE A 59 7.85 -2.87 2.06
N VAL A 60 8.23 -1.59 2.07
CA VAL A 60 7.65 -0.58 2.98
C VAL A 60 6.69 0.36 2.25
N ASP A 61 6.89 0.53 0.95
CA ASP A 61 6.01 1.34 0.10
C ASP A 61 6.14 0.92 -1.36
N PHE A 62 5.09 1.17 -2.15
CA PHE A 62 5.15 1.02 -3.59
C PHE A 62 4.16 1.96 -4.26
N ASP A 63 4.52 2.42 -5.46
CA ASP A 63 3.70 3.32 -6.27
C ASP A 63 3.57 2.72 -7.67
N VAL A 64 2.32 2.55 -8.11
CA VAL A 64 1.97 2.04 -9.43
C VAL A 64 1.28 3.14 -10.20
N ASP A 65 1.90 3.60 -11.28
CA ASP A 65 1.38 4.67 -12.13
C ASP A 65 1.13 4.14 -13.55
N PRO A 66 -0.14 3.91 -13.93
CA PRO A 66 -0.53 3.59 -15.30
C PRO A 66 -0.74 4.88 -16.12
N ALA A 67 0.28 5.27 -16.90
CA ALA A 67 0.20 6.41 -17.79
C ALA A 67 -0.47 6.03 -19.12
N VAL A 68 -1.80 6.19 -19.19
CA VAL A 68 -2.58 5.94 -20.41
C VAL A 68 -2.40 7.06 -21.42
N ASP A 69 -2.14 6.72 -22.68
CA ASP A 69 -2.02 7.68 -23.78
C ASP A 69 -3.36 8.38 -24.09
N GLU A 70 -3.28 9.60 -24.63
CA GLU A 70 -4.47 10.39 -25.01
C GLU A 70 -5.38 9.67 -26.02
N SER A 71 -4.81 8.83 -26.90
CA SER A 71 -5.58 8.04 -27.86
C SER A 71 -6.23 6.79 -27.26
N LEU A 72 -5.96 6.48 -25.98
CA LEU A 72 -6.41 5.29 -25.28
C LEU A 72 -5.95 3.98 -25.94
N SER A 73 -4.88 4.02 -26.75
CA SER A 73 -4.41 2.86 -27.50
C SER A 73 -3.24 2.12 -26.84
N PHE A 74 -2.54 2.78 -25.91
CA PHE A 74 -1.51 2.17 -25.09
C PHE A 74 -1.44 2.83 -23.70
N ALA A 75 -0.77 2.17 -22.75
CA ALA A 75 -0.40 2.74 -21.46
C ALA A 75 1.01 2.28 -21.07
N ASP A 76 1.77 3.16 -20.40
CA ASP A 76 3.02 2.79 -19.75
C ASP A 76 2.75 2.57 -18.25
N LEU A 77 2.80 1.32 -17.82
CA LEU A 77 2.70 0.92 -16.41
C LEU A 77 4.08 1.02 -15.76
N SER A 78 4.22 1.93 -14.81
CA SER A 78 5.44 2.07 -14.00
C SER A 78 5.21 1.62 -12.56
N LEU A 79 6.21 0.95 -11.97
CA LEU A 79 6.21 0.52 -10.58
C LEU A 79 7.51 0.95 -9.91
N ASN A 80 7.37 1.73 -8.84
CA ASN A 80 8.43 2.08 -7.91
C ASN A 80 8.20 1.36 -6.59
N VAL A 81 9.27 0.84 -5.98
CA VAL A 81 9.17 0.10 -4.72
C VAL A 81 10.24 0.59 -3.76
N THR A 82 9.83 0.85 -2.53
CA THR A 82 10.72 1.13 -1.41
C THR A 82 10.80 -0.12 -0.54
N VAL A 83 12.01 -0.56 -0.23
CA VAL A 83 12.27 -1.68 0.68
C VAL A 83 12.98 -1.20 1.94
N GLN A 84 12.85 -1.95 3.03
CA GLN A 84 13.49 -1.64 4.30
C GLN A 84 15.02 -1.86 4.29
N ALA A 85 15.50 -2.81 3.49
CA ALA A 85 16.92 -3.08 3.32
C ALA A 85 17.59 -2.01 2.43
N ASP A 86 18.91 -1.86 2.54
CA ASP A 86 19.66 -0.93 1.68
C ASP A 86 19.51 -1.29 0.19
N HIS A 87 19.51 -2.60 -0.12
CA HIS A 87 19.34 -3.15 -1.47
C HIS A 87 18.62 -4.50 -1.40
N ALA A 88 17.67 -4.74 -2.30
CA ALA A 88 17.05 -6.04 -2.50
C ALA A 88 16.72 -6.28 -3.97
N ASP A 89 16.80 -7.53 -4.43
CA ASP A 89 16.24 -7.93 -5.72
C ASP A 89 14.73 -8.13 -5.57
N MET A 90 13.97 -7.58 -6.50
CA MET A 90 12.51 -7.64 -6.54
C MET A 90 12.08 -8.53 -7.69
N ASN A 91 11.24 -9.53 -7.41
CA ASN A 91 10.55 -10.30 -8.42
C ASN A 91 9.15 -9.71 -8.63
N ILE A 92 8.92 -9.17 -9.82
CA ILE A 92 7.68 -8.47 -10.19
C ILE A 92 6.92 -9.36 -11.17
N LYS A 93 5.63 -9.57 -10.89
CA LYS A 93 4.70 -10.31 -11.74
C LYS A 93 3.52 -9.42 -12.10
N VAL A 94 3.26 -9.31 -13.40
CA VAL A 94 2.05 -8.70 -13.94
C VAL A 94 1.12 -9.82 -14.33
N LEU A 95 -0.10 -9.80 -13.80
CA LEU A 95 -1.15 -10.76 -14.13
C LEU A 95 -2.21 -10.06 -14.97
N ASP A 96 -2.86 -10.82 -15.85
CA ASP A 96 -4.05 -10.35 -16.55
C ASP A 96 -5.30 -10.44 -15.66
N PRO A 97 -6.47 -9.91 -16.10
CA PRO A 97 -7.70 -9.94 -15.32
C PRO A 97 -8.27 -11.35 -15.07
N SER A 98 -7.80 -12.36 -15.82
CA SER A 98 -8.14 -13.77 -15.57
C SER A 98 -7.25 -14.41 -14.49
N GLY A 99 -6.18 -13.72 -14.09
CA GLY A 99 -5.15 -14.18 -13.17
C GLY A 99 -4.01 -14.95 -13.86
N GLU A 100 -3.96 -14.97 -15.19
CA GLU A 100 -2.86 -15.57 -15.95
C GLU A 100 -1.61 -14.68 -15.91
N LEU A 101 -0.43 -15.30 -15.87
CA LEU A 101 0.83 -14.55 -15.84
C LEU A 101 1.08 -13.91 -17.20
N TYR A 102 1.10 -12.58 -17.21
CA TYR A 102 1.41 -11.79 -18.39
C TYR A 102 2.92 -11.52 -18.52
N GLU A 103 3.57 -11.11 -17.44
CA GLU A 103 5.03 -10.91 -17.41
C GLU A 103 5.61 -11.18 -16.02
N GLU A 104 6.84 -11.70 -15.98
CA GLU A 104 7.66 -11.81 -14.77
C GLU A 104 9.05 -11.25 -15.03
N ARG A 105 9.53 -10.39 -14.13
CA ARG A 105 10.88 -9.80 -14.22
C ARG A 105 11.50 -9.64 -12.84
N THR A 106 12.80 -9.88 -12.76
CA THR A 106 13.58 -9.58 -11.55
C THR A 106 14.45 -8.36 -11.78
N LEU A 107 14.36 -7.36 -10.90
CA LEU A 107 15.12 -6.11 -10.95
C LEU A 107 15.57 -5.69 -9.54
N PRO A 108 16.68 -4.96 -9.38
CA PRO A 108 17.04 -4.35 -8.10
C PRO A 108 16.00 -3.32 -7.64
N SER A 109 15.83 -3.16 -6.33
CA SER A 109 14.91 -2.17 -5.73
C SER A 109 15.26 -0.71 -6.02
N SER A 110 16.46 -0.45 -6.54
CA SER A 110 16.87 0.88 -7.01
C SER A 110 16.38 1.21 -8.41
N GLU A 111 15.80 0.25 -9.13
CA GLU A 111 15.31 0.42 -10.51
C GLU A 111 13.78 0.48 -10.54
N THR A 112 13.25 1.37 -11.38
CA THR A 112 11.82 1.44 -11.69
C THR A 112 11.48 0.38 -12.73
N PHE A 113 10.46 -0.42 -12.45
CA PHE A 113 9.88 -1.29 -13.47
C PHE A 113 8.99 -0.48 -14.40
N VAL A 114 9.14 -0.68 -15.71
CA VAL A 114 8.29 -0.05 -16.72
C VAL A 114 7.86 -1.09 -17.76
N LYS A 115 6.58 -1.08 -18.09
CA LYS A 115 5.97 -1.94 -19.09
C LYS A 115 4.93 -1.17 -19.92
N ARG A 116 5.07 -1.23 -21.24
CA ARG A 116 4.02 -0.80 -22.16
C ARG A 116 2.95 -1.88 -22.32
N LEU A 117 1.70 -1.49 -22.22
CA LEU A 117 0.49 -2.26 -22.52
C LEU A 117 -0.18 -1.65 -23.74
N ASP A 118 -0.54 -2.46 -24.73
CA ASP A 118 -1.26 -2.04 -25.94
C ASP A 118 -2.11 -3.20 -26.50
N GLY A 119 -2.95 -2.90 -27.49
CA GLY A 119 -3.79 -3.91 -28.14
C GLY A 119 -4.73 -4.63 -27.16
N ASP A 120 -4.79 -5.96 -27.24
CA ASP A 120 -5.64 -6.80 -26.39
C ASP A 120 -5.17 -6.84 -24.92
N ASP A 121 -3.92 -6.46 -24.66
CA ASP A 121 -3.34 -6.42 -23.31
C ASP A 121 -3.76 -5.14 -22.54
N LEU A 122 -4.22 -4.11 -23.26
CA LEU A 122 -4.72 -2.88 -22.66
C LEU A 122 -6.21 -2.99 -22.35
N GLN A 123 -6.53 -3.34 -21.12
CA GLN A 123 -7.91 -3.33 -20.62
C GLN A 123 -8.11 -2.17 -19.64
N LEU A 124 -8.89 -1.17 -20.04
CA LEU A 124 -9.10 0.04 -19.25
C LEU A 124 -10.17 -0.16 -18.18
N TRP A 125 -9.87 0.26 -16.95
CA TRP A 125 -10.82 0.30 -15.86
C TRP A 125 -11.82 1.46 -16.05
N SER A 126 -13.10 1.18 -15.83
CA SER A 126 -14.15 2.19 -15.66
C SER A 126 -15.18 1.72 -14.64
N ALA A 127 -16.06 2.62 -14.21
CA ALA A 127 -17.19 2.24 -13.34
C ALA A 127 -18.17 1.26 -14.03
N GLU A 128 -18.27 1.29 -15.36
CA GLU A 128 -19.10 0.39 -16.15
C GLU A 128 -18.43 -0.96 -16.39
N THR A 129 -17.10 -0.95 -16.56
CA THR A 129 -16.26 -2.12 -16.82
C THR A 129 -15.05 -2.08 -15.89
N PRO A 130 -15.17 -2.59 -14.65
CA PRO A 130 -14.14 -2.43 -13.61
C PRO A 130 -13.05 -3.50 -13.71
N THR A 131 -12.40 -3.61 -14.86
CA THR A 131 -11.29 -4.54 -15.09
C THR A 131 -10.06 -4.14 -14.28
N LEU A 132 -9.44 -5.08 -13.58
CA LEU A 132 -8.25 -4.90 -12.75
C LEU A 132 -7.12 -5.82 -13.21
#